data_AF-A0A4Q6B6X3-F1
#
_entry.id   AF-A0A4Q6B6X3-F1
#
_cell.length_a   1.000
_cell.length_b   1.000
_cell.length_c   1.000
_cell.angle_alpha   90.00
_cell.angle_beta   90.00
_cell.angle_gamma   90.00
#
_symmetry.space_group_name_H-M   'P 1'
#
loop_
_entity.id
_entity.type
_entity.pdbx_description
1 polymer ?
#
loop_
_entity_poly.entity_id
_entity_poly.type
_entity_poly.pdbx_seq_one_letter_code
_entity_poly.pdbx_strand_id
1 'polypeptide(L)'
;MPTRSFSCATTNDYKAIQLPAFAGAYFSECSGKDGSVSIEVFSSGKVQQIFDADWTSDANGDWGIASYSPLGQTLFQLDYVQKQQAFKQTGKPFAGLDSLSVGSKQIISLEGHEIGLRTDEIACLLNHKIPQRWLKKIVSESVTANEIKYLVIDSDRKINLSLNKHGNRTDEYWKTDISWSLYWGLKTVKVSARLLRDEQALVLQSDQFEKIDLRIVSQEE
;
A
#
# COMPACT_ATOMS: atom_id res chain seq x y z
N MET A 1 -0.96 -24.57 -52.60
CA MET A 1 -0.70 -23.36 -51.80
C MET A 1 -0.59 -23.77 -50.34
N PRO A 2 0.55 -23.63 -49.65
CA PRO A 2 0.63 -23.93 -48.23
C PRO A 2 0.26 -22.69 -47.41
N THR A 3 -0.76 -22.82 -46.56
CA THR A 3 -1.12 -21.85 -45.52
C THR A 3 -0.04 -21.83 -44.44
N ARG A 4 0.74 -20.74 -44.38
CA ARG A 4 1.65 -20.48 -43.26
C ARG A 4 0.82 -20.01 -42.06
N SER A 5 0.65 -20.89 -41.07
CA SER A 5 0.21 -20.53 -39.73
C SER A 5 1.34 -19.76 -39.04
N PHE A 6 1.19 -18.44 -38.91
CA PHE A 6 2.03 -17.64 -38.04
C PHE A 6 1.59 -17.88 -36.59
N SER A 7 2.30 -18.77 -35.91
CA SER A 7 2.25 -18.88 -34.45
C SER A 7 2.90 -17.63 -33.86
N CYS A 8 2.11 -16.70 -33.33
CA CYS A 8 2.61 -15.71 -32.37
C CYS A 8 3.06 -16.46 -31.11
N ALA A 9 4.34 -16.85 -31.07
CA ALA A 9 4.95 -17.32 -29.85
C ALA A 9 5.02 -16.12 -28.89
N THR A 10 4.11 -16.07 -27.92
CA THR A 10 4.22 -15.20 -26.74
C THR A 10 5.35 -15.76 -25.87
N THR A 11 6.59 -15.40 -26.17
CA THR A 11 7.70 -15.54 -25.23
C THR A 11 7.47 -14.54 -24.10
N ASN A 12 6.67 -14.93 -23.11
CA ASN A 12 6.75 -14.33 -21.79
C ASN A 12 8.02 -14.88 -21.12
N ASP A 13 9.18 -14.43 -21.61
CA ASP A 13 10.43 -14.57 -20.88
C ASP A 13 10.31 -13.64 -19.68
N TYR A 14 9.81 -14.19 -18.57
CA TYR A 14 9.85 -13.52 -17.27
C TYR A 14 11.30 -13.22 -16.96
N LYS A 15 11.72 -11.98 -17.20
CA LYS A 15 13.04 -11.50 -16.83
C LYS A 15 13.16 -11.67 -15.31
N ALA A 16 14.08 -12.52 -14.86
CA ALA A 16 14.42 -12.61 -13.45
C ALA A 16 15.02 -11.25 -13.04
N ILE A 17 14.21 -10.42 -12.38
CA ILE A 17 14.67 -9.12 -11.91
C ILE A 17 15.65 -9.36 -10.79
N GLN A 18 16.91 -9.05 -11.06
CA GLN A 18 17.94 -9.04 -10.04
C GLN A 18 17.85 -7.71 -9.30
N LEU A 19 17.09 -7.69 -8.21
CA LEU A 19 17.07 -6.54 -7.32
C LEU A 19 18.47 -6.35 -6.73
N PRO A 20 18.99 -5.12 -6.69
CA PRO A 20 20.10 -4.80 -5.80
C PRO A 20 19.77 -5.24 -4.38
N ALA A 21 20.76 -5.78 -3.64
CA ALA A 21 20.53 -6.36 -2.31
C ALA A 21 19.80 -5.39 -1.35
N PHE A 22 20.10 -4.09 -1.43
CA PHE A 22 19.42 -3.07 -0.62
C PHE A 22 17.95 -2.88 -0.98
N ALA A 23 17.58 -3.04 -2.26
CA ALA A 23 16.22 -2.92 -2.73
C ALA A 23 15.38 -4.12 -2.26
N GLY A 24 15.99 -5.31 -2.19
CA GLY A 24 15.35 -6.52 -1.65
C GLY A 24 14.81 -6.33 -0.23
N ALA A 25 15.49 -5.53 0.61
CA ALA A 25 15.05 -5.25 1.98
C ALA A 25 13.71 -4.48 2.08
N TYR A 26 13.25 -3.87 0.98
CA TYR A 26 11.96 -3.17 0.93
C TYR A 26 10.79 -4.10 0.61
N PHE A 27 11.04 -5.31 0.07
CA PHE A 27 9.97 -6.24 -0.31
C PHE A 27 9.76 -7.31 0.76
N SER A 28 8.50 -7.65 1.04
CA SER A 28 8.13 -8.69 2.00
C SER A 28 6.82 -9.37 1.60
N GLU A 29 6.61 -10.58 2.07
CA GLU A 29 5.27 -11.16 2.14
C GLU A 29 4.42 -10.36 3.15
N CYS A 30 3.12 -10.25 2.88
CA CYS A 30 2.20 -9.35 3.58
C CYS A 30 1.36 -10.05 4.65
N SER A 31 1.94 -11.03 5.36
CA SER A 31 1.25 -11.85 6.35
C SER A 31 2.02 -11.91 7.66
N GLY A 32 1.31 -11.95 8.79
CA GLY A 32 1.86 -12.39 10.07
C GLY A 32 2.79 -11.39 10.75
N LYS A 33 2.28 -10.20 11.06
CA LYS A 33 2.98 -9.25 11.92
C LYS A 33 2.01 -8.28 12.57
N ASP A 34 2.29 -7.93 13.82
CA ASP A 34 1.58 -6.93 14.59
C ASP A 34 2.46 -5.68 14.73
N GLY A 35 1.86 -4.57 15.13
CA GLY A 35 2.60 -3.37 15.50
C GLY A 35 1.69 -2.24 15.95
N SER A 36 2.30 -1.11 16.29
CA SER A 36 1.56 0.09 16.73
C SER A 36 1.83 1.26 15.78
N VAL A 37 0.79 2.05 15.52
CA VAL A 37 0.81 3.17 14.59
C VAL A 37 0.07 4.38 15.17
N SER A 38 0.53 5.57 14.85
CA SER A 38 -0.24 6.80 15.04
C SER A 38 -0.87 7.19 13.70
N ILE A 39 -2.19 7.36 13.68
CA ILE A 39 -2.93 7.76 12.48
C ILE A 39 -3.30 9.23 12.61
N GLU A 40 -2.76 10.02 11.70
CA GLU A 40 -3.07 11.44 11.52
C GLU A 40 -4.02 11.60 10.32
N VAL A 41 -5.18 12.19 10.55
CA VAL A 41 -6.16 12.54 9.51
C VAL A 41 -6.07 14.03 9.25
N PHE A 42 -5.73 14.42 8.03
CA PHE A 42 -5.71 15.81 7.61
C PHE A 42 -6.92 16.13 6.73
N SER A 43 -7.45 17.34 6.82
CA SER A 43 -8.40 17.90 5.86
C SER A 43 -7.96 19.30 5.49
N SER A 44 -7.85 19.58 4.19
CA SER A 44 -7.40 20.89 3.67
C SER A 44 -6.06 21.36 4.27
N GLY A 45 -5.14 20.41 4.51
CA GLY A 45 -3.81 20.68 5.08
C GLY A 45 -3.79 20.92 6.60
N LYS A 46 -4.92 20.75 7.30
CA LYS A 46 -5.00 20.85 8.77
C LYS A 46 -5.29 19.49 9.38
N VAL A 47 -4.54 19.14 10.42
CA VAL A 47 -4.82 17.95 11.25
C VAL A 47 -6.24 18.08 11.83
N GLN A 48 -7.10 17.12 11.51
CA GLN A 48 -8.45 17.00 12.07
C GLN A 48 -8.46 16.04 13.26
N GLN A 49 -7.71 14.95 13.16
CA GLN A 49 -7.69 13.92 14.19
C GLN A 49 -6.31 13.24 14.23
N ILE A 50 -5.89 12.87 15.44
CA ILE A 50 -4.74 11.99 15.68
C ILE A 50 -5.22 10.93 16.66
N PHE A 51 -4.91 9.67 16.39
CA PHE A 51 -5.14 8.60 17.35
C PHE A 51 -4.09 7.51 17.19
N ASP A 52 -3.71 6.93 18.32
CA ASP A 52 -2.82 5.78 18.36
C ASP A 52 -3.64 4.50 18.22
N ALA A 53 -3.13 3.55 17.46
CA ALA A 53 -3.78 2.30 17.17
C ALA A 53 -2.77 1.16 17.07
N ASP A 54 -3.17 0.00 17.59
CA ASP A 54 -2.48 -1.25 17.35
C ASP A 54 -3.10 -1.90 16.12
N TRP A 55 -2.26 -2.47 15.27
CA TRP A 55 -2.71 -3.26 14.14
C TRP A 55 -2.16 -4.67 14.26
N THR A 56 -2.97 -5.63 13.82
CA THR A 56 -2.63 -7.05 13.83
C THR A 56 -2.91 -7.65 12.48
N SER A 57 -2.13 -8.65 12.10
CA SER A 57 -2.43 -9.44 10.90
C SER A 57 -2.09 -10.91 11.12
N ASP A 58 -3.02 -11.77 10.72
CA ASP A 58 -2.81 -13.20 10.78
C ASP A 58 -2.26 -13.75 9.44
N ALA A 59 -1.90 -15.04 9.45
CA ALA A 59 -1.41 -15.71 8.25
C ALA A 59 -2.51 -16.01 7.21
N ASN A 60 -3.79 -15.86 7.57
CA ASN A 60 -4.94 -16.13 6.69
C ASN A 60 -5.35 -14.89 5.89
N GLY A 61 -4.72 -13.73 6.15
CA GLY A 61 -5.03 -12.46 5.50
C GLY A 61 -6.12 -11.66 6.22
N ASP A 62 -6.56 -12.13 7.39
CA ASP A 62 -7.35 -11.30 8.30
C ASP A 62 -6.40 -10.28 8.94
N TRP A 63 -6.87 -9.04 9.06
CA TRP A 63 -6.12 -7.99 9.74
C TRP A 63 -7.08 -7.04 10.42
N GLY A 64 -6.61 -6.39 11.47
CA GLY A 64 -7.40 -5.44 12.23
C GLY A 64 -6.56 -4.26 12.66
N ILE A 65 -7.21 -3.12 12.86
CA ILE A 65 -6.63 -1.96 13.51
C ILE A 65 -7.57 -1.49 14.62
N ALA A 66 -7.03 -1.28 15.81
CA ALA A 66 -7.79 -0.96 17.01
C ALA A 66 -7.12 0.16 17.79
N SER A 67 -7.89 1.14 18.23
CA SER A 67 -7.45 2.21 19.12
C SER A 67 -8.05 2.01 20.50
N TYR A 68 -7.24 2.25 21.54
CA TYR A 68 -7.63 2.05 22.92
C TYR A 68 -7.48 3.34 23.74
N SER A 69 -8.33 3.50 24.75
CA SER A 69 -8.16 4.55 25.74
C SER A 69 -6.98 4.23 26.67
N PRO A 70 -6.46 5.20 27.44
CA PRO A 70 -5.43 4.94 28.46
C PRO A 70 -5.83 3.89 29.52
N LEU A 71 -7.13 3.61 29.64
CA LEU A 71 -7.68 2.60 30.56
C LEU A 71 -7.89 1.23 29.87
N GLY A 72 -7.43 1.06 28.62
CA GLY A 72 -7.55 -0.18 27.85
C GLY A 72 -8.93 -0.43 27.24
N GLN A 73 -9.81 0.57 27.18
CA GLN A 73 -11.12 0.43 26.54
C GLN A 73 -10.99 0.66 25.03
N THR A 74 -11.51 -0.25 24.21
CA THR A 74 -11.55 -0.08 22.74
C THR A 74 -12.38 1.16 22.39
N LEU A 75 -11.74 2.15 21.77
CA LEU A 75 -12.38 3.36 21.25
C LEU A 75 -12.94 3.11 19.86
N PHE A 76 -12.18 2.41 19.03
CA PHE A 76 -12.54 2.02 17.66
C PHE A 76 -11.77 0.76 17.28
N GLN A 77 -12.40 -0.09 16.47
CA GLN A 77 -11.75 -1.21 15.82
C GLN A 77 -12.32 -1.40 14.42
N LEU A 78 -11.43 -1.62 13.45
CA LEU A 78 -11.75 -2.01 12.08
C LEU A 78 -11.04 -3.32 11.78
N ASP A 79 -11.82 -4.37 11.58
CA ASP A 79 -11.34 -5.68 11.19
C ASP A 79 -11.71 -5.98 9.75
N TYR A 80 -10.77 -6.49 8.98
CA TYR A 80 -11.02 -7.13 7.71
C TYR A 80 -11.04 -8.65 7.88
N VAL A 81 -12.13 -9.28 7.46
CA VAL A 81 -12.30 -10.74 7.52
C VAL A 81 -12.26 -11.31 6.11
N GLN A 82 -11.13 -11.91 5.72
CA GLN A 82 -10.83 -12.41 4.38
C GLN A 82 -11.88 -13.42 3.90
N LYS A 83 -12.31 -14.33 4.77
CA LYS A 83 -13.34 -15.33 4.44
C LYS A 83 -14.69 -14.71 4.07
N GLN A 84 -15.00 -13.53 4.62
CA GLN A 84 -16.26 -12.81 4.37
C GLN A 84 -16.09 -11.70 3.33
N GLN A 85 -14.85 -11.35 2.97
CA GLN A 85 -14.50 -10.20 2.13
C GLN A 85 -15.18 -8.91 2.60
N ALA A 86 -15.23 -8.72 3.93
CA ALA A 86 -15.99 -7.65 4.54
C ALA A 86 -15.21 -6.99 5.68
N PHE A 87 -15.47 -5.71 5.87
CA PHE A 87 -15.04 -4.98 7.04
C PHE A 87 -16.07 -5.12 8.17
N LYS A 88 -15.58 -5.28 9.39
CA LYS A 88 -16.35 -5.17 10.62
C LYS A 88 -15.81 -4.00 11.42
N GLN A 89 -16.71 -3.19 11.95
CA GLN A 89 -16.36 -1.99 12.68
C GLN A 89 -17.03 -2.01 14.05
N THR A 90 -16.30 -1.61 15.08
CA THR A 90 -16.84 -1.31 16.40
C THR A 90 -16.36 0.06 16.87
N GLY A 91 -17.15 0.71 17.71
CA GLY A 91 -16.94 2.11 18.10
C GLY A 91 -17.42 3.10 17.03
N LYS A 92 -16.98 4.35 17.13
CA LYS A 92 -17.22 5.37 16.09
C LYS A 92 -15.90 5.62 15.36
N PRO A 93 -15.66 4.98 14.20
CA PRO A 93 -14.58 5.38 13.33
C PRO A 93 -14.71 6.87 12.99
N PHE A 94 -13.62 7.47 12.52
CA PHE A 94 -13.75 8.72 11.77
C PHE A 94 -14.77 8.52 10.63
N ALA A 95 -15.75 9.42 10.50
CA ALA A 95 -16.89 9.27 9.58
C ALA A 95 -16.47 8.94 8.13
N GLY A 96 -15.26 9.34 7.73
CA GLY A 96 -14.67 9.00 6.44
C GLY A 96 -14.29 7.52 6.25
N LEU A 97 -14.51 6.62 7.22
CA LEU A 97 -14.30 5.17 7.08
C LEU A 97 -15.60 4.35 7.10
N ASP A 98 -16.75 4.98 7.34
CA ASP A 98 -18.05 4.32 7.49
C ASP A 98 -18.50 3.61 6.20
N SER A 99 -17.99 4.04 5.05
CA SER A 99 -18.33 3.53 3.72
C SER A 99 -17.28 2.61 3.11
N LEU A 100 -16.32 2.14 3.92
CA LEU A 100 -15.31 1.18 3.47
C LEU A 100 -15.96 -0.13 3.01
N SER A 101 -15.57 -0.59 1.84
CA SER A 101 -16.01 -1.87 1.26
C SER A 101 -14.89 -2.50 0.43
N VAL A 102 -15.06 -3.76 0.06
CA VAL A 102 -14.08 -4.49 -0.75
C VAL A 102 -14.76 -5.00 -2.01
N GLY A 103 -14.20 -4.65 -3.16
CA GLY A 103 -14.67 -5.14 -4.45
C GLY A 103 -14.27 -6.60 -4.70
N SER A 104 -14.81 -7.19 -5.76
CA SER A 104 -14.53 -8.59 -6.14
C SER A 104 -13.05 -8.87 -6.44
N LYS A 105 -12.28 -7.84 -6.82
CA LYS A 105 -10.84 -7.90 -7.05
C LYS A 105 -10.00 -7.66 -5.79
N GLN A 106 -10.62 -7.68 -4.61
CA GLN A 106 -9.98 -7.38 -3.32
C GLN A 106 -9.48 -5.93 -3.20
N ILE A 107 -9.92 -5.04 -4.09
CA ILE A 107 -9.60 -3.61 -4.03
C ILE A 107 -10.53 -2.93 -3.04
N ILE A 108 -9.96 -2.14 -2.14
CA ILE A 108 -10.68 -1.33 -1.18
C ILE A 108 -11.42 -0.21 -1.93
N SER A 109 -12.66 0.01 -1.53
CA SER A 109 -13.49 1.11 -2.00
C SER A 109 -13.91 1.97 -0.83
N LEU A 110 -13.98 3.28 -1.06
CA LEU A 110 -14.47 4.28 -0.13
C LEU A 110 -15.54 5.11 -0.82
N GLU A 111 -16.71 5.27 -0.20
CA GLU A 111 -17.86 5.98 -0.80
C GLU A 111 -18.20 5.47 -2.21
N GLY A 112 -18.08 4.15 -2.43
CA GLY A 112 -18.32 3.52 -3.73
C GLY A 112 -17.21 3.71 -4.77
N HIS A 113 -16.09 4.34 -4.42
CA HIS A 113 -14.95 4.57 -5.31
C HIS A 113 -13.76 3.66 -4.94
N GLU A 114 -13.27 2.89 -5.91
CA GLU A 114 -12.05 2.09 -5.75
C GLU A 114 -10.83 3.00 -5.51
N ILE A 115 -10.12 2.79 -4.40
CA ILE A 115 -8.91 3.56 -4.06
C ILE A 115 -7.63 2.90 -4.58
N GLY A 116 -7.74 1.73 -5.21
CA GLY A 116 -6.66 1.01 -5.88
C GLY A 116 -5.66 0.28 -4.98
N LEU A 117 -5.92 0.28 -3.67
CA LEU A 117 -5.20 -0.52 -2.68
C LEU A 117 -5.92 -1.85 -2.47
N ARG A 118 -5.19 -2.97 -2.42
CA ARG A 118 -5.80 -4.27 -2.11
C ARG A 118 -5.67 -4.62 -0.63
N THR A 119 -6.65 -5.35 -0.11
CA THR A 119 -6.70 -5.78 1.29
C THR A 119 -5.47 -6.60 1.69
N ASP A 120 -4.96 -7.43 0.79
CA ASP A 120 -3.77 -8.27 0.99
C ASP A 120 -2.44 -7.48 1.02
N GLU A 121 -2.47 -6.17 0.77
CA GLU A 121 -1.27 -5.32 0.74
C GLU A 121 -1.14 -4.45 1.99
N ILE A 122 -2.21 -4.32 2.76
CA ILE A 122 -2.29 -3.44 3.93
C ILE A 122 -1.21 -3.78 4.94
N ALA A 123 -1.07 -5.06 5.30
CA ALA A 123 -0.09 -5.49 6.29
C ALA A 123 1.37 -5.21 5.87
N CYS A 124 1.69 -5.31 4.58
CA CYS A 124 3.01 -4.88 4.09
C CYS A 124 3.21 -3.38 4.27
N LEU A 125 2.24 -2.57 3.82
CA LEU A 125 2.36 -1.12 3.85
C LEU A 125 2.40 -0.57 5.28
N LEU A 126 1.61 -1.11 6.20
CA LEU A 126 1.67 -0.78 7.63
C LEU A 126 3.02 -1.14 8.26
N ASN A 127 3.68 -2.18 7.75
CA ASN A 127 5.04 -2.57 8.12
C ASN A 127 6.15 -1.82 7.40
N HIS A 128 5.82 -0.79 6.62
CA HIS A 128 6.79 -0.07 5.80
C HIS A 128 7.51 -0.97 4.78
N LYS A 129 6.78 -1.94 4.22
CA LYS A 129 7.25 -2.87 3.19
C LYS A 129 6.39 -2.79 1.93
N ILE A 130 7.00 -3.17 0.82
CA ILE A 130 6.38 -3.31 -0.50
C ILE A 130 5.96 -4.78 -0.68
N PRO A 131 4.76 -5.07 -1.20
CA PRO A 131 4.34 -6.44 -1.47
C PRO A 131 5.31 -7.18 -2.40
N GLN A 132 5.87 -8.30 -1.94
CA GLN A 132 6.81 -9.13 -2.71
C GLN A 132 6.19 -9.66 -4.01
N ARG A 133 4.86 -9.87 -4.04
CA ARG A 133 4.13 -10.29 -5.26
C ARG A 133 4.25 -9.30 -6.42
N TRP A 134 4.58 -8.03 -6.17
CA TRP A 134 4.79 -7.04 -7.22
C TRP A 134 6.04 -7.31 -8.05
N LEU A 135 7.05 -7.99 -7.50
CA LEU A 135 8.29 -8.31 -8.20
C LEU A 135 8.05 -9.15 -9.46
N LYS A 136 7.10 -10.08 -9.41
CA LYS A 136 6.74 -10.96 -10.53
C LYS A 136 5.93 -10.23 -11.62
N LYS A 137 5.55 -8.98 -11.38
CA LYS A 137 4.65 -8.16 -12.20
C LYS A 137 5.31 -6.87 -12.73
N ILE A 138 6.61 -6.70 -12.48
CA ILE A 138 7.38 -5.59 -13.03
C ILE A 138 7.56 -5.81 -14.54
N VAL A 139 7.21 -4.81 -15.34
CA VAL A 139 7.34 -4.81 -16.81
C VAL A 139 8.39 -3.81 -17.31
N SER A 140 8.83 -2.87 -16.47
CA SER A 140 9.91 -1.93 -16.80
C SER A 140 10.69 -1.56 -15.54
N GLU A 141 11.99 -1.36 -15.72
CA GLU A 141 12.96 -1.04 -14.68
C GLU A 141 13.93 0.03 -15.20
N SER A 142 14.28 0.99 -14.36
CA SER A 142 15.35 1.96 -14.61
C SER A 142 16.18 2.12 -13.33
N VAL A 143 17.47 1.83 -13.41
CA VAL A 143 18.40 1.89 -12.26
C VAL A 143 19.46 2.94 -12.53
N THR A 144 19.65 3.86 -11.58
CA THR A 144 20.75 4.81 -11.53
C THR A 144 21.47 4.69 -10.17
N ALA A 145 22.55 5.45 -9.97
CA ALA A 145 23.27 5.45 -8.69
C ALA A 145 22.41 5.93 -7.50
N ASN A 146 21.38 6.75 -7.77
CA ASN A 146 20.58 7.41 -6.73
C ASN A 146 19.09 7.06 -6.80
N GLU A 147 18.66 6.29 -7.79
CA GLU A 147 17.24 6.07 -8.03
C GLU A 147 17.01 4.71 -8.70
N ILE A 148 16.00 3.98 -8.22
CA ILE A 148 15.44 2.84 -8.93
C ILE A 148 13.97 3.10 -9.20
N LYS A 149 13.55 2.97 -10.46
CA LYS A 149 12.15 3.05 -10.87
C LYS A 149 11.67 1.71 -11.36
N TYR A 150 10.54 1.25 -10.83
CA TYR A 150 9.81 0.10 -11.36
C TYR A 150 8.44 0.51 -11.87
N LEU A 151 8.06 -0.10 -12.97
CA LEU A 151 6.68 -0.12 -13.44
C LEU A 151 6.13 -1.53 -13.27
N VAL A 152 5.10 -1.66 -12.44
CA VAL A 152 4.38 -2.91 -12.19
C VAL A 152 3.01 -2.83 -12.88
N ILE A 153 2.65 -3.89 -13.60
CA ILE A 153 1.31 -4.06 -14.19
C ILE A 153 0.62 -5.20 -13.46
N ASP A 154 -0.34 -4.85 -12.61
CA ASP A 154 -1.15 -5.80 -11.86
C ASP A 154 -2.57 -5.75 -12.37
N SER A 155 -2.88 -6.51 -13.42
CA SER A 155 -4.20 -6.73 -14.05
C SER A 155 -5.10 -5.49 -14.24
N ASP A 156 -5.62 -4.94 -13.15
CA ASP A 156 -6.53 -3.81 -13.05
C ASP A 156 -5.85 -2.46 -12.75
N ARG A 157 -4.55 -2.44 -12.48
CA ARG A 157 -3.81 -1.21 -12.16
C ARG A 157 -2.37 -1.17 -12.68
N LYS A 158 -1.92 0.06 -12.88
CA LYS A 158 -0.51 0.43 -13.07
C LYS A 158 0.03 0.87 -11.72
N ILE A 159 1.19 0.37 -11.31
CA ILE A 159 1.87 0.84 -10.10
C ILE A 159 3.26 1.31 -10.51
N ASN A 160 3.60 2.56 -10.22
CA ASN A 160 4.96 3.11 -10.37
C ASN A 160 5.60 3.16 -8.98
N LEU A 161 6.80 2.58 -8.87
CA LEU A 161 7.61 2.58 -7.66
C LEU A 161 8.87 3.38 -7.93
N SER A 162 9.22 4.30 -7.06
CA SER A 162 10.49 5.02 -7.09
C SER A 162 11.21 4.83 -5.75
N LEU A 163 12.36 4.17 -5.77
CA LEU A 163 13.28 4.07 -4.65
C LEU A 163 14.35 5.13 -4.84
N ASN A 164 14.30 6.21 -4.05
CA ASN A 164 15.23 7.32 -4.12
C ASN A 164 16.26 7.23 -2.99
N LYS A 165 17.54 7.35 -3.33
CA LYS A 165 18.61 7.46 -2.36
C LYS A 165 18.64 8.88 -1.80
N HIS A 166 18.65 8.99 -0.48
CA HIS A 166 18.71 10.24 0.27
C HIS A 166 19.85 10.20 1.29
N GLY A 167 20.15 11.38 1.83
CA GLY A 167 21.19 11.56 2.82
C GLY A 167 22.57 11.85 2.23
N ASN A 168 23.55 11.97 3.13
CA ASN A 168 24.94 12.24 2.79
C ASN A 168 25.75 10.95 2.86
N ARG A 169 26.99 10.97 2.37
CA ARG A 169 27.90 9.81 2.29
C ARG A 169 28.06 8.98 3.58
N THR A 170 27.78 9.57 4.74
CA THR A 170 27.88 8.96 6.08
C THR A 170 26.55 8.51 6.66
N ASP A 171 25.43 8.90 6.07
CA ASP A 171 24.06 8.68 6.57
C ASP A 171 23.11 8.53 5.38
N GLU A 172 23.35 7.49 4.56
CA GLU A 172 22.58 7.23 3.35
C GLU A 172 21.40 6.32 3.67
N TYR A 173 20.21 6.71 3.21
CA TYR A 173 18.99 5.92 3.36
C TYR A 173 18.14 5.99 2.07
N TRP A 174 17.16 5.10 1.92
CA TRP A 174 16.30 5.11 0.73
C TRP A 174 14.85 5.44 1.11
N LYS A 175 14.23 6.29 0.28
CA LYS A 175 12.82 6.66 0.34
C LYS A 175 12.07 5.93 -0.78
N THR A 176 10.93 5.33 -0.47
CA THR A 176 10.07 4.71 -1.50
C THR A 176 8.88 5.61 -1.76
N ASP A 177 8.69 6.10 -2.98
CA ASP A 177 7.44 6.71 -3.43
C ASP A 177 6.67 5.70 -4.30
N ILE A 178 5.47 5.31 -3.86
CA ILE A 178 4.59 4.40 -4.60
C ILE A 178 3.48 5.25 -5.21
N SER A 179 3.09 5.03 -6.46
CA SER A 179 1.86 5.58 -7.01
C SER A 179 1.15 4.55 -7.85
N TRP A 180 -0.17 4.52 -7.84
CA TRP A 180 -0.90 3.66 -8.76
C TRP A 180 -1.94 4.41 -9.56
N SER A 181 -2.50 3.74 -10.57
CA SER A 181 -3.62 4.21 -11.35
C SER A 181 -4.47 3.00 -11.74
N LEU A 182 -5.78 3.08 -11.51
CA LEU A 182 -6.71 2.05 -11.93
C LEU A 182 -7.03 2.21 -13.42
N TYR A 183 -7.07 1.11 -14.17
CA TYR A 183 -7.41 1.16 -15.59
C TYR A 183 -8.92 1.10 -15.80
N TRP A 184 -9.55 2.27 -15.86
CA TRP A 184 -10.94 2.45 -16.29
C TRP A 184 -11.02 3.44 -17.45
N GLY A 185 -10.11 3.32 -18.43
CA GLY A 185 -10.04 4.16 -19.62
C GLY A 185 -9.70 5.65 -19.41
N LEU A 186 -9.96 6.27 -18.24
CA LEU A 186 -9.92 7.73 -18.07
C LEU A 186 -9.59 8.26 -16.66
N LYS A 187 -9.53 7.43 -15.59
CA LYS A 187 -9.39 7.92 -14.20
C LYS A 187 -8.05 7.49 -13.56
N THR A 188 -7.24 8.44 -13.14
CA THR A 188 -6.03 8.19 -12.32
C THR A 188 -6.40 8.40 -10.85
N VAL A 189 -6.08 7.45 -9.97
CA VAL A 189 -6.18 7.62 -8.50
C VAL A 189 -4.75 7.59 -7.97
N LYS A 190 -4.15 8.74 -7.68
CA LYS A 190 -2.75 8.77 -7.26
C LYS A 190 -2.63 8.68 -5.74
N VAL A 191 -2.34 7.48 -5.24
CA VAL A 191 -2.00 7.28 -3.82
C VAL A 191 -0.49 7.21 -3.64
N SER A 192 0.06 8.12 -2.84
CA SER A 192 1.51 8.22 -2.61
C SER A 192 1.98 7.70 -1.27
N ALA A 193 2.34 6.42 -1.18
CA ALA A 193 3.03 5.90 0.00
C ALA A 193 4.49 6.35 -0.01
N ARG A 194 4.96 6.99 1.07
CA ARG A 194 6.36 7.37 1.24
C ARG A 194 7.04 6.60 2.36
N LEU A 195 7.72 5.49 2.05
CA LEU A 195 8.45 4.76 3.08
C LEU A 195 9.72 5.52 3.46
N LEU A 196 9.71 6.13 4.64
CA LEU A 196 10.84 6.84 5.23
C LEU A 196 11.38 5.97 6.35
N ARG A 197 12.62 5.50 6.25
CA ARG A 197 13.22 4.72 7.34
C ARG A 197 13.35 5.55 8.63
N ASP A 198 13.47 6.87 8.48
CA ASP A 198 13.68 7.81 9.58
C ASP A 198 12.38 8.42 10.12
N GLU A 199 11.31 8.44 9.31
CA GLU A 199 10.01 9.01 9.74
C GLU A 199 8.92 7.94 9.91
N GLN A 200 9.21 6.67 9.56
CA GLN A 200 8.32 5.52 9.60
C GLN A 200 6.86 5.84 9.25
N ALA A 201 6.61 6.57 8.16
CA ALA A 201 5.27 7.09 7.85
C ALA A 201 4.73 6.59 6.51
N LEU A 202 3.56 5.97 6.48
CA LEU A 202 2.76 5.74 5.28
C LEU A 202 1.78 6.88 5.09
N VAL A 203 1.98 7.71 4.06
CA VAL A 203 0.98 8.71 3.65
C VAL A 203 0.09 8.12 2.55
N LEU A 204 -1.21 8.30 2.64
CA LEU A 204 -2.18 7.97 1.59
C LEU A 204 -2.87 9.28 1.22
N GLN A 205 -2.67 9.73 -0.01
CA GLN A 205 -3.34 10.90 -0.58
C GLN A 205 -4.20 10.43 -1.74
N SER A 206 -5.34 11.07 -1.98
CA SER A 206 -6.15 10.82 -3.17
C SER A 206 -6.65 12.14 -3.71
N ASP A 207 -6.56 12.31 -5.02
CA ASP A 207 -7.06 13.48 -5.76
C ASP A 207 -8.59 13.48 -5.93
N GLN A 208 -9.26 12.41 -5.52
CA GLN A 208 -10.69 12.19 -5.78
C GLN A 208 -11.61 12.44 -4.58
N PHE A 209 -11.06 12.46 -3.36
CA PHE A 209 -11.80 12.80 -2.15
C PHE A 209 -11.38 14.20 -1.69
N GLU A 210 -12.23 14.91 -0.94
CA GLU A 210 -11.90 16.22 -0.39
C GLU A 210 -10.69 16.14 0.57
N LYS A 211 -9.46 16.20 0.04
CA LYS A 211 -8.18 16.36 0.76
C LYS A 211 -8.10 15.65 2.11
N ILE A 212 -8.64 14.44 2.23
CA ILE A 212 -8.40 13.61 3.40
C ILE A 212 -7.07 12.91 3.16
N ASP A 213 -6.00 13.48 3.73
CA ASP A 213 -4.71 12.80 3.76
C ASP A 213 -4.65 11.95 5.03
N LEU A 214 -4.38 10.67 4.87
CA LEU A 214 -4.11 9.77 5.99
C LEU A 214 -2.60 9.59 6.09
N ARG A 215 -2.03 9.89 7.26
CA ARG A 215 -0.62 9.61 7.56
C ARG A 215 -0.56 8.63 8.72
N ILE A 216 0.02 7.46 8.47
CA ILE A 216 0.15 6.37 9.43
C ILE A 216 1.63 6.29 9.80
N VAL A 217 1.97 6.63 11.04
CA VAL A 217 3.35 6.65 11.54
C VAL A 217 3.57 5.44 12.44
N SER A 218 4.49 4.53 12.12
CA SER A 218 4.86 3.44 13.03
C SER A 218 5.50 4.01 14.29
N GLN A 219 5.07 3.46 15.43
CA GLN A 219 5.68 3.75 16.71
C GLN A 219 6.78 2.72 16.93
N GLU A 220 8.00 3.20 17.21
CA GLU A 220 9.09 2.30 17.59
C GLU A 220 8.72 1.56 18.89
N GLU A 221 8.97 0.23 18.90
CA GLU A 221 8.94 -0.60 20.12
C GLU A 221 10.13 -0.29 21.04
#